data_AF-A0A941RXW5-F1
#
_entry.id   AF-A0A941RXW5-F1
#
_cell.length_a   1.000
_cell.length_b   1.000
_cell.length_c   1.000
_cell.angle_alpha   90.00
_cell.angle_beta   90.00
_cell.angle_gamma   90.00
#
_symmetry.space_group_name_H-M   'P 1'
#
loop_
_entity.id
_entity.type
_entity.pdbx_description
1 polymer ?
#
loop_
_entity_poly.entity_id
_entity_poly.type
_entity_poly.pdbx_seq_one_letter_code
_entity_poly.pdbx_strand_id
1 'polypeptide(L)'
;MILRGHSDGRLTGRGWFRHSTVWACGLLLFGVTPVWADPLSIKEFHDKLEAWKTSDKDPSALTLEVEGRVKLYAKERLTFDKCRVKFISKTELPERVNREQNVVVVGKVTRDPKTREYTFHISSLRLVPNENDQFLEKRRQIKQPHPEEWYALGRWAQSRGEFYNDDRLLNHGQESMRRGLELERKALGKTDPDGMRKLAAKARQFGVTRYEEELIHESYRLEIESLRDATGAQIEKLAGALSESLPGTLDQVPDISAKLIADYQSRPFETFAAADMKTRRQLNRWLYTELQLRRIRPTLSADGRNGLEVAATIDREIPERHAVAEEIRDRALRALAATVETLSRTQVLELAKQYRLRNQERAAADVLESWLQLRKKSLDPDDTEGLINLSDDYRQLLKRADLADRLLLEGWAEQPKARDIQERLTQNGYRLVDSQWISEKDFNSRPEGRLEKAIREGLVEPGMTAIQVRRSRGQPQSQARSITAGQITEVWTYKFADSSQILVRFVKRPGQAEMTVVDVLGEKNPEPGR
;
A
#
# COMPACT_ATOMS: atom_id res chain seq x y z
N MET A 1 30.94 -55.62 19.81
CA MET A 1 31.48 -56.16 18.55
C MET A 1 32.33 -55.06 17.91
N ILE A 2 33.45 -54.69 18.54
CA ILE A 2 34.87 -55.05 18.26
C ILE A 2 35.33 -54.79 16.80
N LEU A 3 36.23 -53.78 16.68
CA LEU A 3 37.49 -53.65 15.92
C LEU A 3 37.58 -52.26 15.28
N ARG A 4 38.25 -51.23 15.85
CA ARG A 4 39.70 -50.95 15.97
C ARG A 4 40.50 -51.06 14.66
N GLY A 5 41.10 -49.93 14.26
CA GLY A 5 42.16 -49.83 13.26
C GLY A 5 42.87 -48.47 13.36
N HIS A 6 43.93 -48.42 14.17
CA HIS A 6 44.96 -47.37 14.21
C HIS A 6 46.09 -47.74 13.23
N SER A 7 46.71 -46.75 12.58
CA SER A 7 48.15 -46.80 12.28
C SER A 7 48.70 -45.40 11.96
N ASP A 8 49.55 -44.94 12.87
CA ASP A 8 50.53 -43.87 12.71
C ASP A 8 51.62 -44.24 11.69
N GLY A 9 52.19 -43.24 11.03
CA GLY A 9 53.38 -43.37 10.20
C GLY A 9 54.16 -42.07 10.10
N ARG A 10 55.03 -41.80 11.08
CA ARG A 10 56.12 -40.81 11.00
C ARG A 10 57.28 -41.41 10.21
N LEU A 11 57.84 -40.67 9.26
CA LEU A 11 59.17 -40.94 8.70
C LEU A 11 60.04 -39.68 8.81
N THR A 12 61.06 -39.81 9.65
CA THR A 12 62.26 -38.98 9.73
C THR A 12 63.24 -39.37 8.62
N GLY A 13 63.91 -38.40 8.00
CA GLY A 13 65.00 -38.67 7.07
C GLY A 13 65.93 -37.47 6.90
N ARG A 14 66.95 -37.38 7.76
CA ARG A 14 68.17 -36.57 7.50
C ARG A 14 69.04 -37.34 6.50
N GLY A 15 69.51 -36.67 5.47
CA GLY A 15 70.54 -37.18 4.56
C GLY A 15 71.54 -36.07 4.25
N TRP A 16 72.75 -36.21 4.79
CA TRP A 16 73.95 -35.46 4.39
C TRP A 16 74.43 -35.96 3.02
N PHE A 17 74.77 -35.05 2.11
CA PHE A 17 75.79 -35.31 1.08
C PHE A 17 76.56 -34.01 0.79
N ARG A 18 77.86 -34.05 1.10
CA ARG A 18 78.89 -33.16 0.55
C ARG A 18 79.27 -33.70 -0.83
N HIS A 19 79.29 -32.83 -1.84
CA HIS A 19 80.33 -32.88 -2.88
C HIS A 19 80.60 -31.47 -3.40
N SER A 20 81.87 -31.09 -3.31
CA SER A 20 82.47 -29.90 -3.90
C SER A 20 82.69 -30.13 -5.39
N THR A 21 82.28 -29.20 -6.27
CA THR A 21 83.05 -28.92 -7.49
C THR A 21 82.78 -27.49 -8.00
N VAL A 22 83.90 -26.81 -8.22
CA VAL A 22 84.22 -25.53 -8.86
C VAL A 22 83.42 -25.25 -10.16
N TRP A 23 82.99 -24.00 -10.42
CA TRP A 23 83.33 -23.18 -11.60
C TRP A 23 82.43 -21.95 -11.80
N ALA A 24 83.06 -20.90 -12.35
CA ALA A 24 82.51 -19.73 -13.04
C ALA A 24 81.93 -18.56 -12.21
N CYS A 25 82.82 -17.62 -11.86
CA CYS A 25 82.48 -16.20 -11.76
C CYS A 25 82.04 -15.68 -13.14
N GLY A 26 80.75 -15.82 -13.44
CA GLY A 26 80.09 -15.11 -14.52
C GLY A 26 79.75 -13.69 -14.07
N LEU A 27 80.52 -12.72 -14.53
CA LEU A 27 80.17 -11.29 -14.53
C LEU A 27 78.89 -11.12 -15.37
N LEU A 28 77.73 -11.29 -14.74
CA LEU A 28 76.46 -10.83 -15.28
C LEU A 28 76.46 -9.31 -15.20
N LEU A 29 76.86 -8.67 -16.30
CA LEU A 29 76.45 -7.32 -16.64
C LEU A 29 74.91 -7.33 -16.71
N PHE A 30 74.27 -7.09 -15.56
CA PHE A 30 72.89 -6.64 -15.53
C PHE A 30 72.86 -5.33 -16.31
N GLY A 31 72.43 -5.41 -17.57
CA GLY A 31 71.93 -4.26 -18.29
C GLY A 31 70.77 -3.71 -17.49
N VAL A 32 71.05 -2.70 -16.67
CA VAL A 32 70.02 -1.86 -16.07
C VAL A 32 69.40 -1.13 -17.25
N THR A 33 68.36 -1.72 -17.85
CA THR A 33 67.45 -0.93 -18.66
C THR A 33 66.98 0.19 -17.74
N PRO A 34 67.27 1.47 -18.05
CA PRO A 34 66.74 2.55 -17.24
C PRO A 34 65.23 2.32 -17.18
N VAL A 35 64.71 2.13 -15.96
CA VAL A 35 63.28 2.22 -15.74
C VAL A 35 62.99 3.70 -15.96
N TRP A 36 62.60 4.06 -17.18
CA TRP A 36 62.12 5.40 -17.48
C TRP A 36 60.86 5.57 -16.63
N ALA A 37 60.98 6.39 -15.58
CA ALA A 37 59.83 6.74 -14.76
C ALA A 37 58.78 7.42 -15.65
N ASP A 38 57.51 7.12 -15.41
CA ASP A 38 56.42 7.79 -16.12
C ASP A 38 56.54 9.32 -15.96
N PRO A 39 56.25 10.10 -17.01
CA PRO A 39 56.34 11.55 -16.95
C PRO A 39 55.38 12.10 -15.90
N LEU A 40 55.82 13.12 -15.15
CA LEU A 40 55.00 13.77 -14.14
C LEU A 40 53.81 14.45 -14.80
N SER A 41 52.60 14.18 -14.34
CA SER A 41 51.44 15.00 -14.69
C SER A 41 51.62 16.44 -14.23
N ILE A 42 50.93 17.40 -14.85
CA ILE A 42 50.94 18.80 -14.37
C ILE A 42 50.51 18.91 -12.90
N LYS A 43 49.61 18.05 -12.43
CA LYS A 43 49.22 17.98 -11.02
C LYS A 43 50.42 17.62 -10.13
N GLU A 44 51.11 16.53 -10.42
CA GLU A 44 52.28 16.10 -9.64
C GLU A 44 53.44 17.11 -9.73
N PHE A 45 53.64 17.70 -10.91
CA PHE A 45 54.61 18.76 -11.09
C PHE A 45 54.27 19.99 -10.24
N HIS A 46 52.98 20.37 -10.18
CA HIS A 46 52.51 21.45 -9.34
C HIS A 46 52.72 21.15 -7.85
N ASP A 47 52.34 19.96 -7.39
CA ASP A 47 52.54 19.52 -6.00
C ASP A 47 54.02 19.58 -5.59
N LYS A 48 54.92 19.18 -6.51
CA LYS A 48 56.38 19.25 -6.31
C LYS A 48 56.89 20.69 -6.25
N LEU A 49 56.37 21.58 -7.09
CA LEU A 49 56.71 23.01 -7.06
C LEU A 49 56.25 23.68 -5.77
N GLU A 50 55.04 23.39 -5.31
CA GLU A 50 54.53 23.94 -4.05
C GLU A 50 55.34 23.42 -2.86
N ALA A 51 55.75 22.14 -2.86
CA ALA A 51 56.64 21.62 -1.84
C ALA A 51 58.00 22.37 -1.79
N TRP A 52 58.59 22.71 -2.94
CA TRP A 52 59.82 23.52 -3.00
C TRP A 52 59.60 24.96 -2.51
N LYS A 53 58.47 25.58 -2.88
CA LYS A 53 58.09 26.91 -2.40
C LYS A 53 57.93 26.94 -0.88
N THR A 54 57.18 26.00 -0.30
CA THR A 54 56.90 25.95 1.14
C THR A 54 58.17 25.68 1.95
N SER A 55 59.10 24.90 1.40
CA SER A 55 60.38 24.60 2.07
C SER A 55 61.51 25.59 1.77
N ASP A 56 61.24 26.64 0.98
CA ASP A 56 62.22 27.60 0.44
C ASP A 56 63.47 26.93 -0.16
N LYS A 57 63.27 25.74 -0.77
CA LYS A 57 64.34 24.96 -1.39
C LYS A 57 64.48 25.31 -2.87
N ASP A 58 65.71 25.32 -3.34
CA ASP A 58 65.96 25.38 -4.77
C ASP A 58 65.50 24.09 -5.47
N PRO A 59 65.00 24.20 -6.71
CA PRO A 59 64.59 23.04 -7.49
C PRO A 59 65.78 22.12 -7.75
N SER A 60 65.54 20.81 -7.78
CA SER A 60 66.62 19.85 -8.02
C SER A 60 67.27 20.06 -9.38
N ALA A 61 68.59 19.88 -9.48
CA ALA A 61 69.32 19.94 -10.76
C ALA A 61 68.98 18.78 -11.74
N LEU A 62 68.13 17.84 -11.31
CA LEU A 62 67.67 16.70 -12.10
C LEU A 62 66.78 17.16 -13.26
N THR A 63 66.93 16.49 -14.39
CA THR A 63 66.02 16.62 -15.52
C THR A 63 64.68 15.98 -15.15
N LEU A 64 63.59 16.67 -15.44
CA LEU A 64 62.21 16.20 -15.23
C LEU A 64 61.54 16.00 -16.59
N GLU A 65 60.68 14.98 -16.66
CA GLU A 65 59.69 14.85 -17.72
C GLU A 65 58.32 15.28 -17.17
N VAL A 66 57.63 16.16 -17.89
CA VAL A 66 56.32 16.70 -17.48
C VAL A 66 55.33 16.58 -18.63
N GLU A 67 54.19 15.97 -18.38
CA GLU A 67 53.09 15.77 -19.33
C GLU A 67 51.90 16.66 -18.98
N GLY A 68 51.29 17.31 -19.98
CA GLY A 68 49.99 17.94 -19.78
C GLY A 68 49.32 18.56 -20.99
N ARG A 69 48.12 19.09 -20.73
CA ARG A 69 47.31 19.86 -21.68
C ARG A 69 47.89 21.25 -21.89
N VAL A 70 48.18 21.60 -23.14
CA VAL A 70 48.75 22.92 -23.49
C VAL A 70 47.66 23.97 -23.56
N LYS A 71 47.83 25.08 -22.84
CA LYS A 71 46.96 26.26 -22.89
C LYS A 71 47.40 27.29 -23.93
N LEU A 72 48.70 27.58 -23.97
CA LEU A 72 49.29 28.49 -24.96
C LEU A 72 50.52 27.84 -25.57
N TYR A 73 50.65 27.95 -26.88
CA TYR A 73 51.78 27.41 -27.64
C TYR A 73 52.33 28.48 -28.59
N ALA A 74 53.62 28.77 -28.49
CA ALA A 74 54.34 29.70 -29.35
C ALA A 74 55.74 29.16 -29.63
N LYS A 75 56.45 29.78 -30.60
CA LYS A 75 57.74 29.29 -31.13
C LYS A 75 58.75 28.88 -30.05
N GLU A 76 58.92 29.66 -28.98
CA GLU A 76 59.93 29.39 -27.95
C GLU A 76 59.33 29.23 -26.54
N ARG A 77 58.00 29.27 -26.43
CA ARG A 77 57.31 29.25 -25.14
C ARG A 77 56.02 28.47 -25.20
N LEU A 78 55.71 27.76 -24.12
CA LEU A 78 54.40 27.19 -23.90
C LEU A 78 53.96 27.36 -22.45
N THR A 79 52.65 27.28 -22.23
CA THR A 79 52.06 27.16 -20.90
C THR A 79 51.10 25.99 -20.90
N PHE A 80 51.06 25.26 -19.79
CA PHE A 80 50.07 24.22 -19.58
C PHE A 80 48.82 24.78 -18.92
N ASP A 81 47.69 24.14 -19.20
CA ASP A 81 46.47 24.43 -18.47
C ASP A 81 46.63 24.07 -16.99
N LYS A 82 45.99 24.87 -16.12
CA LYS A 82 46.12 24.79 -14.65
C LYS A 82 47.57 24.88 -14.12
N CYS A 83 48.54 25.32 -14.93
CA CYS A 83 49.92 25.56 -14.51
C CYS A 83 50.33 27.02 -14.71
N ARG A 84 50.91 27.63 -13.68
CA ARG A 84 51.41 29.03 -13.74
C ARG A 84 52.85 29.15 -14.22
N VAL A 85 53.61 28.05 -14.22
CA VAL A 85 55.01 28.05 -14.63
C VAL A 85 55.12 28.25 -16.14
N LYS A 86 56.06 29.10 -16.56
CA LYS A 86 56.40 29.32 -17.96
C LYS A 86 57.38 28.24 -18.40
N PHE A 87 57.10 27.63 -19.55
CA PHE A 87 57.98 26.65 -20.17
C PHE A 87 58.66 27.31 -21.37
N ILE A 88 59.98 27.41 -21.34
CA ILE A 88 60.79 28.18 -22.29
C ILE A 88 61.79 27.25 -22.98
N SER A 89 61.85 27.31 -24.30
CA SER A 89 62.81 26.57 -25.13
C SER A 89 63.85 27.53 -25.70
N LYS A 90 65.11 27.07 -25.84
CA LYS A 90 66.15 27.81 -26.57
C LYS A 90 66.06 27.64 -28.09
N THR A 91 65.30 26.64 -28.52
CA THR A 91 65.09 26.30 -29.94
C THR A 91 63.61 26.37 -30.25
N GLU A 92 63.28 26.62 -31.51
CA GLU A 92 61.90 26.61 -31.98
C GLU A 92 61.23 25.26 -31.69
N LEU A 93 60.05 25.32 -31.08
CA LEU A 93 59.22 24.18 -30.72
C LEU A 93 58.52 23.64 -31.99
N PRO A 94 58.33 22.32 -32.11
CA PRO A 94 57.70 21.73 -33.30
C PRO A 94 56.26 22.23 -33.48
N GLU A 95 55.80 22.34 -34.71
CA GLU A 95 54.40 22.71 -34.96
C GLU A 95 53.43 21.64 -34.41
N ARG A 96 52.32 22.10 -33.81
CA ARG A 96 51.29 21.19 -33.31
C ARG A 96 50.34 20.80 -34.43
N VAL A 97 50.11 19.50 -34.57
CA VAL A 97 49.16 18.94 -35.54
C VAL A 97 47.71 19.14 -35.05
N ASN A 98 47.48 19.09 -33.74
CA ASN A 98 46.16 19.34 -33.13
C ASN A 98 46.29 20.18 -31.84
N ARG A 99 45.39 21.16 -31.67
CA ARG A 99 45.30 22.02 -30.48
C ARG A 99 44.97 21.26 -29.19
N GLU A 100 44.37 20.08 -29.30
CA GLU A 100 43.98 19.25 -28.15
C GLU A 100 45.05 18.24 -27.72
N GLN A 101 46.13 18.06 -28.50
CA GLN A 101 47.20 17.11 -28.14
C GLN A 101 47.90 17.51 -26.85
N ASN A 102 48.18 16.52 -26.00
CA ASN A 102 49.06 16.74 -24.87
C ASN A 102 50.51 16.79 -25.34
N VAL A 103 51.38 17.35 -24.50
CA VAL A 103 52.81 17.34 -24.75
C VAL A 103 53.54 16.82 -23.52
N VAL A 104 54.60 16.05 -23.76
CA VAL A 104 55.61 15.74 -22.75
C VAL A 104 56.81 16.62 -23.03
N VAL A 105 57.20 17.41 -22.04
CA VAL A 105 58.42 18.24 -22.06
C VAL A 105 59.46 17.65 -21.13
N VAL A 106 60.70 17.60 -21.59
CA VAL A 106 61.86 17.18 -20.80
C VAL A 106 62.74 18.39 -20.57
N GLY A 107 63.15 18.63 -19.33
CA GLY A 107 63.91 19.84 -19.03
C GLY A 107 64.23 20.03 -17.55
N LYS A 108 64.63 21.25 -17.19
CA LYS A 108 65.05 21.61 -15.83
C LYS A 108 64.28 22.80 -15.32
N VAL A 109 63.96 22.77 -14.03
CA VAL A 109 63.34 23.91 -13.35
C VAL A 109 64.43 24.81 -12.78
N THR A 110 64.29 26.10 -13.00
CA THR A 110 65.12 27.15 -12.39
C THR A 110 64.24 28.08 -11.56
N ARG A 111 64.83 28.66 -10.52
CA ARG A 111 64.19 29.69 -9.70
C ARG A 111 64.93 31.00 -9.93
N ASP A 112 64.19 32.05 -10.30
CA ASP A 112 64.77 33.38 -10.45
C ASP A 112 65.12 33.93 -9.04
N PRO A 113 66.39 34.34 -8.80
CA PRO A 113 66.81 34.80 -7.47
C PRO A 113 66.15 36.13 -7.04
N LYS A 114 65.70 36.95 -7.98
CA LYS A 114 65.06 38.25 -7.71
C LYS A 114 63.56 38.12 -7.52
N THR A 115 62.87 37.44 -8.44
CA THR A 115 61.40 37.33 -8.41
C THR A 115 60.92 36.12 -7.61
N ARG A 116 61.81 35.17 -7.31
CA ARG A 116 61.51 33.86 -6.71
C ARG A 116 60.53 33.02 -7.54
N GLU A 117 60.27 33.39 -8.80
CA GLU A 117 59.41 32.64 -9.71
C GLU A 117 60.15 31.44 -10.30
N TYR A 118 59.39 30.38 -10.58
CA TYR A 118 59.92 29.17 -11.20
C TYR A 118 59.69 29.20 -12.71
N THR A 119 60.72 28.83 -13.48
CA THR A 119 60.66 28.66 -14.93
C THR A 119 61.13 27.26 -15.29
N PHE A 120 60.48 26.63 -16.26
CA PHE A 120 60.92 25.34 -16.79
C PHE A 120 61.64 25.54 -18.13
N HIS A 121 62.91 25.18 -18.20
CA HIS A 121 63.68 25.21 -19.44
C HIS A 121 63.55 23.89 -20.17
N ILE A 122 62.91 23.93 -21.33
CA ILE A 122 62.66 22.78 -22.21
C ILE A 122 63.97 22.42 -22.93
N SER A 123 64.36 21.16 -22.83
CA SER A 123 65.44 20.54 -23.59
C SER A 123 64.91 19.69 -24.75
N SER A 124 63.76 19.03 -24.56
CA SER A 124 63.05 18.32 -25.62
C SER A 124 61.55 18.32 -25.39
N LEU A 125 60.78 18.13 -26.47
CA LEU A 125 59.32 18.08 -26.46
C LEU A 125 58.86 16.97 -27.38
N ARG A 126 57.89 16.16 -26.94
CA ARG A 126 57.17 15.20 -27.78
C ARG A 126 55.66 15.39 -27.65
N LEU A 127 54.96 15.27 -28.77
CA LEU A 127 53.49 15.28 -28.80
C LEU A 127 52.98 13.90 -28.35
N VAL A 128 51.96 13.88 -27.51
CA VAL A 128 51.31 12.64 -27.04
C VAL A 128 49.79 12.76 -27.20
N PRO A 129 49.04 11.63 -27.25
CA PRO A 129 47.59 11.67 -27.35
C PRO A 129 46.97 12.45 -26.19
N ASN A 130 45.81 13.06 -26.41
CA ASN A 130 45.06 13.72 -25.33
C ASN A 130 44.57 12.67 -24.31
N GLU A 131 44.06 13.12 -23.16
CA GLU A 131 43.64 12.19 -22.10
C GLU A 131 42.51 11.24 -22.53
N ASN A 132 41.61 11.66 -23.42
CA ASN A 132 40.54 10.78 -23.90
C ASN A 132 41.10 9.66 -24.78
N ASP A 133 42.06 9.96 -25.65
CA ASP A 133 42.71 8.97 -26.50
C ASP A 133 43.57 8.02 -25.64
N GLN A 134 44.30 8.55 -24.66
CA GLN A 134 45.04 7.75 -23.68
C GLN A 134 44.12 6.83 -22.87
N PHE A 135 42.94 7.32 -22.46
CA PHE A 135 41.93 6.51 -21.78
C PHE A 135 41.52 5.31 -22.65
N LEU A 136 41.18 5.57 -23.91
CA LEU A 136 40.76 4.54 -24.86
C LEU A 136 41.87 3.54 -25.13
N GLU A 137 43.12 3.98 -25.22
CA GLU A 137 44.27 3.10 -25.38
C GLU A 137 44.48 2.21 -24.16
N LYS A 138 44.52 2.80 -22.95
CA LYS A 138 44.63 2.04 -21.70
C LYS A 138 43.48 1.05 -21.54
N ARG A 139 42.25 1.44 -21.88
CA ARG A 139 41.08 0.55 -21.91
C ARG A 139 41.27 -0.64 -22.84
N ARG A 140 41.84 -0.45 -24.04
CA ARG A 140 42.13 -1.56 -24.98
C ARG A 140 43.22 -2.50 -24.48
N GLN A 141 44.10 -2.03 -23.60
CA GLN A 141 45.18 -2.83 -23.03
C GLN A 141 44.69 -3.77 -21.91
N ILE A 142 43.52 -3.50 -21.32
CA ILE A 142 42.88 -4.39 -20.34
C ILE A 142 42.34 -5.64 -21.07
N LYS A 143 43.16 -6.69 -21.13
CA LYS A 143 42.87 -7.93 -21.89
C LYS A 143 42.11 -8.96 -21.06
N GLN A 144 42.28 -8.95 -19.74
CA GLN A 144 41.70 -9.93 -18.83
C GLN A 144 40.65 -9.27 -17.93
N PRO A 145 39.67 -10.04 -17.43
CA PRO A 145 38.63 -9.53 -16.55
C PRO A 145 39.15 -9.31 -15.11
N HIS A 146 40.21 -8.51 -14.94
CA HIS A 146 40.75 -8.14 -13.63
C HIS A 146 40.11 -6.85 -13.14
N PRO A 147 39.30 -6.85 -12.07
CA PRO A 147 38.65 -5.64 -11.56
C PRO A 147 39.64 -4.51 -11.23
N GLU A 148 40.81 -4.86 -10.71
CA GLU A 148 41.83 -3.88 -10.29
C GLU A 148 42.38 -3.03 -11.43
N GLU A 149 42.50 -3.58 -12.65
CA GLU A 149 42.92 -2.83 -13.82
C GLU A 149 41.86 -1.78 -14.21
N TRP A 150 40.58 -2.13 -14.10
CA TRP A 150 39.47 -1.21 -14.34
C TRP A 150 39.41 -0.09 -13.28
N TYR A 151 39.65 -0.43 -12.01
CA TYR A 151 39.71 0.60 -10.96
C TYR A 151 40.93 1.52 -11.13
N ALA A 152 42.09 0.98 -11.51
CA ALA A 152 43.27 1.78 -11.77
C ALA A 152 43.02 2.77 -12.92
N LEU A 153 42.40 2.32 -14.01
CA LEU A 153 41.99 3.17 -15.12
C LEU A 153 40.95 4.22 -14.68
N GLY A 154 39.97 3.82 -13.87
CA GLY A 154 38.96 4.72 -13.32
C GLY A 154 39.57 5.83 -12.46
N ARG A 155 40.49 5.48 -11.55
CA ARG A 155 41.18 6.44 -10.67
C ARG A 155 42.04 7.41 -11.48
N TRP A 156 42.73 6.89 -12.49
CA TRP A 156 43.51 7.71 -13.41
C TRP A 156 42.64 8.74 -14.14
N ALA A 157 41.50 8.30 -14.70
CA ALA A 157 40.58 9.18 -15.42
C ALA A 157 39.93 10.20 -14.49
N GLN A 158 39.49 9.77 -13.30
CA GLN A 158 38.88 10.63 -12.31
C GLN A 158 39.86 11.72 -11.81
N SER A 159 41.09 11.34 -11.44
CA SER A 159 42.12 12.29 -11.01
C SER A 159 42.41 13.37 -12.06
N ARG A 160 42.52 12.98 -13.34
CA ARG A 160 42.74 13.91 -14.45
C ARG A 160 41.49 14.76 -14.74
N GLY A 161 40.30 14.15 -14.70
CA GLY A 161 39.02 14.82 -14.87
C GLY A 161 38.77 15.90 -13.81
N GLU A 162 39.02 15.60 -12.55
CA GLU A 162 38.90 16.55 -11.43
C GLU A 162 39.91 17.70 -11.57
N PHE A 163 41.16 17.40 -11.93
CA PHE A 163 42.19 18.42 -12.08
C PHE A 163 41.89 19.42 -13.21
N TYR A 164 41.41 18.92 -14.35
CA TYR A 164 41.11 19.74 -15.54
C TYR A 164 39.66 20.21 -15.62
N ASN A 165 38.77 19.81 -14.69
CA ASN A 165 37.32 19.99 -14.79
C ASN A 165 36.75 19.42 -16.12
N ASP A 166 37.13 18.18 -16.44
CA ASP A 166 36.76 17.49 -17.68
C ASP A 166 35.68 16.43 -17.43
N ASP A 167 34.42 16.80 -17.66
CA ASP A 167 33.25 15.94 -17.41
C ASP A 167 33.30 14.62 -18.19
N ARG A 168 33.92 14.62 -19.38
CA ARG A 168 34.05 13.41 -20.19
C ARG A 168 34.97 12.40 -19.53
N LEU A 169 36.12 12.86 -19.00
CA LEU A 169 37.03 12.00 -18.24
C LEU A 169 36.41 11.54 -16.92
N LEU A 170 35.65 12.39 -16.23
CA LEU A 170 34.92 11.99 -15.03
C LEU A 170 33.92 10.86 -15.32
N ASN A 171 33.16 10.96 -16.42
CA ASN A 171 32.25 9.92 -16.87
C ASN A 171 33.00 8.62 -17.23
N HIS A 172 34.15 8.72 -17.91
CA HIS A 172 35.02 7.57 -18.20
C HIS A 172 35.58 6.92 -16.92
N GLY A 173 35.89 7.73 -15.91
CA GLY A 173 36.26 7.27 -14.57
C GLY A 173 35.16 6.42 -13.95
N GLN A 174 33.94 6.95 -13.88
CA GLN A 174 32.77 6.25 -13.34
C GLN A 174 32.42 4.97 -14.13
N GLU A 175 32.48 5.00 -15.46
CA GLU A 175 32.23 3.82 -16.31
C GLU A 175 33.23 2.70 -15.99
N SER A 176 34.51 3.06 -15.84
CA SER A 176 35.57 2.09 -15.51
C SER A 176 35.39 1.50 -14.11
N MET A 177 35.04 2.35 -13.13
CA MET A 177 34.72 1.89 -11.77
C MET A 177 33.55 0.92 -11.78
N ARG A 178 32.47 1.26 -12.48
CA ARG A 178 31.31 0.37 -12.65
C ARG A 178 31.71 -0.95 -13.26
N ARG A 179 32.56 -0.94 -14.31
CA ARG A 179 32.99 -2.16 -14.98
C ARG A 179 33.79 -3.08 -14.07
N GLY A 180 34.66 -2.56 -13.22
CA GLY A 180 35.35 -3.35 -12.20
C GLY A 180 34.37 -4.02 -11.22
N LEU A 181 33.37 -3.25 -10.75
CA LEU A 181 32.34 -3.78 -9.85
C LEU A 181 31.44 -4.84 -10.52
N GLU A 182 31.12 -4.71 -11.81
CA GLU A 182 30.41 -5.73 -12.58
C GLU A 182 31.18 -7.05 -12.66
N LEU A 183 32.51 -6.99 -12.77
CA LEU A 183 33.36 -8.18 -12.78
C LEU A 183 33.39 -8.85 -11.40
N GLU A 184 33.51 -8.08 -10.32
CA GLU A 184 33.39 -8.62 -8.96
C GLU A 184 32.00 -9.21 -8.71
N ARG A 185 30.93 -8.53 -9.14
CA ARG A 185 29.56 -9.05 -9.03
C ARG A 185 29.40 -10.38 -9.76
N LYS A 186 30.02 -10.56 -10.94
CA LYS A 186 30.02 -11.84 -11.67
C LYS A 186 30.81 -12.94 -10.96
N ALA A 187 31.84 -12.58 -10.21
CA ALA A 187 32.61 -13.53 -9.41
C ALA A 187 31.88 -13.96 -8.12
N LEU A 188 30.94 -13.14 -7.63
CA LEU A 188 30.07 -13.53 -6.52
C LEU A 188 29.13 -14.68 -6.91
N GLY A 189 28.82 -15.53 -5.93
CA GLY A 189 27.78 -16.54 -6.07
C GLY A 189 26.41 -15.91 -6.38
N LYS A 190 25.53 -16.67 -7.04
CA LYS A 190 24.18 -16.18 -7.40
C LYS A 190 23.31 -15.82 -6.18
N THR A 191 23.66 -16.30 -5.01
CA THR A 191 22.89 -16.19 -3.76
C THR A 191 23.76 -15.65 -2.62
N ASP A 192 24.47 -14.55 -2.85
CA ASP A 192 25.31 -13.90 -1.84
C ASP A 192 24.90 -12.43 -1.58
N PRO A 193 23.81 -12.19 -0.81
CA PRO A 193 23.36 -10.84 -0.47
C PRO A 193 24.40 -10.00 0.28
N ASP A 194 25.19 -10.63 1.15
CA ASP A 194 26.21 -9.93 1.93
C ASP A 194 27.38 -9.48 1.05
N GLY A 195 27.80 -10.32 0.10
CA GLY A 195 28.73 -9.94 -0.95
C GLY A 195 28.22 -8.74 -1.77
N MET A 196 26.95 -8.74 -2.15
CA MET A 196 26.35 -7.62 -2.88
C MET A 196 26.33 -6.33 -2.07
N ARG A 197 26.01 -6.38 -0.78
CA ARG A 197 26.06 -5.21 0.12
C ARG A 197 27.47 -4.65 0.28
N LYS A 198 28.50 -5.52 0.34
CA LYS A 198 29.90 -5.08 0.32
C LYS A 198 30.27 -4.39 -1.00
N LEU A 199 29.82 -4.93 -2.13
CA LEU A 199 30.00 -4.27 -3.43
C LEU A 199 29.26 -2.93 -3.51
N ALA A 200 28.05 -2.83 -2.95
CA ALA A 200 27.31 -1.57 -2.89
C ALA A 200 28.06 -0.51 -2.07
N ALA A 201 28.63 -0.89 -0.92
CA ALA A 201 29.46 0.01 -0.13
C ALA A 201 30.71 0.48 -0.91
N LYS A 202 31.33 -0.40 -1.70
CA LYS A 202 32.43 -0.05 -2.61
C LYS A 202 31.97 0.87 -3.75
N ALA A 203 30.80 0.61 -4.34
CA ALA A 203 30.18 1.47 -5.35
C ALA A 203 29.91 2.89 -4.83
N ARG A 204 29.45 3.01 -3.58
CA ARG A 204 29.28 4.30 -2.88
C ARG A 204 30.60 5.05 -2.75
N GLN A 205 31.68 4.36 -2.33
CA GLN A 205 33.02 4.96 -2.22
C GLN A 205 33.54 5.46 -3.57
N PHE A 206 33.17 4.80 -4.67
CA PHE A 206 33.53 5.21 -6.02
C PHE A 206 32.53 6.20 -6.66
N GLY A 207 31.49 6.61 -5.95
CA GLY A 207 30.47 7.53 -6.47
C GLY A 207 29.59 6.95 -7.58
N VAL A 208 29.50 5.62 -7.71
CA VAL A 208 28.69 4.92 -8.72
C VAL A 208 27.28 4.66 -8.18
N THR A 209 26.57 5.74 -7.84
CA THR A 209 25.30 5.72 -7.08
C THR A 209 24.19 4.90 -7.72
N ARG A 210 24.04 4.97 -9.05
CA ARG A 210 23.02 4.19 -9.77
C ARG A 210 23.23 2.68 -9.60
N TYR A 211 24.48 2.23 -9.65
CA TYR A 211 24.83 0.81 -9.53
C TYR A 211 24.85 0.35 -8.07
N GLU A 212 25.19 1.24 -7.12
CA GLU A 212 25.00 1.00 -5.70
C GLU A 212 23.55 0.58 -5.40
N GLU A 213 22.57 1.36 -5.86
CA GLU A 213 21.15 1.07 -5.62
C GLU A 213 20.73 -0.27 -6.26
N GLU A 214 21.22 -0.58 -7.47
CA GLU A 214 20.98 -1.87 -8.14
C GLU A 214 21.46 -3.05 -7.28
N LEU A 215 22.66 -2.96 -6.71
CA LEU A 215 23.23 -3.99 -5.84
C LEU A 215 22.47 -4.13 -4.52
N ILE A 216 22.06 -3.01 -3.90
CA ILE A 216 21.27 -3.04 -2.66
C ILE A 216 19.91 -3.69 -2.94
N HIS A 217 19.23 -3.28 -4.00
CA HIS A 217 17.93 -3.83 -4.38
C HIS A 217 18.01 -5.33 -4.67
N GLU A 218 19.00 -5.75 -5.45
CA GLU A 218 19.27 -7.16 -5.75
C GLU A 218 19.51 -7.97 -4.46
N SER A 219 20.30 -7.44 -3.52
CA SER A 219 20.59 -8.10 -2.25
C SER A 219 19.32 -8.38 -1.43
N TYR A 220 18.43 -7.39 -1.32
CA TYR A 220 17.17 -7.55 -0.59
C TYR A 220 16.22 -8.50 -1.31
N ARG A 221 16.17 -8.47 -2.64
CA ARG A 221 15.32 -9.38 -3.42
C ARG A 221 15.70 -10.84 -3.16
N LEU A 222 16.99 -11.15 -3.20
CA LEU A 222 17.49 -12.49 -2.92
C LEU A 222 17.26 -12.92 -1.47
N GLU A 223 17.44 -12.00 -0.52
CA GLU A 223 17.16 -12.28 0.89
C GLU A 223 15.67 -12.59 1.10
N ILE A 224 14.76 -11.81 0.51
CA ILE A 224 13.31 -12.06 0.53
C ILE A 224 12.95 -13.41 -0.11
N GLU A 225 13.62 -13.81 -1.19
CA GLU A 225 13.41 -15.12 -1.82
C GLU A 225 13.89 -16.29 -0.94
N SER A 226 14.89 -16.06 -0.09
CA SER A 226 15.36 -17.06 0.87
C SER A 226 14.44 -17.23 2.10
N LEU A 227 13.58 -16.25 2.39
CA LEU A 227 12.67 -16.23 3.54
C LEU A 227 11.38 -17.05 3.34
N ARG A 228 11.49 -18.32 2.91
CA ARG A 228 10.30 -19.18 2.71
C ARG A 228 9.56 -19.51 4.01
N ASP A 229 10.31 -19.80 5.08
CA ASP A 229 9.78 -20.22 6.38
C ASP A 229 10.11 -19.19 7.49
N ALA A 230 10.26 -17.92 7.11
CA ALA A 230 10.65 -16.87 8.05
C ALA A 230 9.50 -16.50 9.00
N THR A 231 9.86 -16.25 10.25
CA THR A 231 8.95 -15.71 11.26
C THR A 231 8.56 -14.26 10.94
N GLY A 232 7.40 -13.82 11.44
CA GLY A 232 6.95 -12.43 11.29
C GLY A 232 7.98 -11.41 11.80
N ALA A 233 8.71 -11.73 12.87
CA ALA A 233 9.77 -10.87 13.41
C ALA A 233 11.00 -10.76 12.49
N GLN A 234 11.38 -11.84 11.79
CA GLN A 234 12.45 -11.80 10.79
C GLN A 234 12.04 -10.96 9.58
N ILE A 235 10.80 -11.11 9.13
CA ILE A 235 10.25 -10.31 8.02
C ILE A 235 10.20 -8.83 8.41
N GLU A 236 9.75 -8.50 9.63
CA GLU A 236 9.73 -7.12 10.15
C GLU A 236 11.13 -6.50 10.18
N LYS A 237 12.12 -7.24 10.70
CA LYS A 237 13.51 -6.78 10.73
C LYS A 237 14.03 -6.49 9.33
N LEU A 238 13.74 -7.36 8.36
CA LEU A 238 14.14 -7.16 6.96
C LEU A 238 13.42 -5.96 6.33
N ALA A 239 12.13 -5.79 6.60
CA ALA A 239 11.35 -4.65 6.12
C ALA A 239 11.92 -3.32 6.64
N GLY A 240 12.30 -3.27 7.91
CA GLY A 240 13.01 -2.12 8.50
C GLY A 240 14.31 -1.80 7.76
N ALA A 241 15.21 -2.79 7.63
CA ALA A 241 16.47 -2.61 6.92
C ALA A 241 16.30 -2.18 5.46
N LEU A 242 15.33 -2.79 4.75
CA LEU A 242 14.97 -2.45 3.39
C LEU A 242 14.50 -0.99 3.30
N SER A 243 13.67 -0.54 4.24
CA SER A 243 13.16 0.83 4.26
C SER A 243 14.23 1.89 4.49
N GLU A 244 15.24 1.58 5.32
CA GLU A 244 16.39 2.45 5.58
C GLU A 244 17.35 2.52 4.38
N SER A 245 17.45 1.44 3.60
CA SER A 245 18.47 1.28 2.57
C SER A 245 17.99 1.68 1.16
N LEU A 246 16.70 1.56 0.87
CA LEU A 246 16.14 1.81 -0.46
C LEU A 246 15.19 3.00 -0.44
N PRO A 247 15.37 3.99 -1.34
CA PRO A 247 14.50 5.15 -1.38
C PRO A 247 13.10 4.78 -1.88
N GLY A 248 12.10 5.45 -1.31
CA GLY A 248 10.70 5.39 -1.72
C GLY A 248 9.90 4.17 -1.23
N THR A 249 10.49 3.33 -0.38
CA THR A 249 9.86 2.17 0.24
C THR A 249 8.65 2.50 1.11
N LEU A 250 8.65 3.69 1.72
CA LEU A 250 7.55 4.20 2.54
C LEU A 250 6.64 5.18 1.77
N ASP A 251 6.96 5.49 0.52
CA ASP A 251 6.12 6.38 -0.29
C ASP A 251 4.81 5.66 -0.63
N GLN A 252 3.69 6.35 -0.42
CA GLN A 252 2.42 5.92 -1.02
C GLN A 252 2.48 6.27 -2.51
N VAL A 253 2.68 5.26 -3.35
CA VAL A 253 2.67 5.43 -4.80
C VAL A 253 1.33 4.98 -5.39
N PRO A 254 0.75 5.75 -6.31
CA PRO A 254 -0.44 5.32 -7.05
C PRO A 254 -0.14 4.07 -7.89
N ASP A 255 -1.20 3.39 -8.32
CA ASP A 255 -1.17 2.10 -9.01
C ASP A 255 0.01 1.94 -9.97
N ILE A 256 0.91 1.03 -9.61
CA ILE A 256 2.02 0.60 -10.46
C ILE A 256 1.42 -0.24 -11.58
N SER A 257 1.70 0.12 -12.84
CA SER A 257 1.10 -0.57 -13.99
C SER A 257 1.33 -2.08 -13.92
N ALA A 258 0.29 -2.87 -14.22
CA ALA A 258 0.37 -4.33 -14.21
C ALA A 258 1.48 -4.87 -15.12
N LYS A 259 1.74 -4.20 -16.24
CA LYS A 259 2.85 -4.54 -17.15
C LYS A 259 4.22 -4.40 -16.47
N LEU A 260 4.48 -3.28 -15.79
CA LEU A 260 5.74 -3.07 -15.08
C LEU A 260 5.95 -4.12 -13.98
N ILE A 261 4.89 -4.45 -13.23
CA ILE A 261 4.95 -5.51 -12.22
C ILE A 261 5.29 -6.85 -12.88
N ALA A 262 4.63 -7.21 -13.98
CA ALA A 262 4.89 -8.46 -14.69
C ALA A 262 6.32 -8.53 -15.25
N ASP A 263 6.80 -7.44 -15.87
CA ASP A 263 8.17 -7.32 -16.36
C ASP A 263 9.17 -7.50 -15.20
N TYR A 264 8.95 -6.80 -14.09
CA TYR A 264 9.81 -6.89 -12.90
C TYR A 264 9.76 -8.27 -12.24
N GLN A 265 8.60 -8.93 -12.17
CA GLN A 265 8.51 -10.29 -11.64
C GLN A 265 9.27 -11.31 -12.51
N SER A 266 9.27 -11.13 -13.83
CA SER A 266 9.96 -12.03 -14.76
C SER A 266 11.48 -11.82 -14.81
N ARG A 267 11.91 -10.54 -14.72
CA ARG A 267 13.29 -10.09 -14.90
C ARG A 267 13.58 -8.95 -13.92
N PRO A 268 13.67 -9.25 -12.61
CA PRO A 268 13.70 -8.20 -11.58
C PRO A 268 14.93 -7.31 -11.71
N PHE A 269 16.10 -7.91 -11.95
CA PHE A 269 17.36 -7.19 -11.97
C PHE A 269 17.49 -6.35 -13.25
N GLU A 270 17.14 -6.89 -14.42
CA GLU A 270 17.18 -6.14 -15.67
C GLU A 270 16.16 -5.01 -15.69
N THR A 271 14.94 -5.26 -15.21
CA THR A 271 13.88 -4.24 -15.15
C THR A 271 14.27 -3.10 -14.21
N PHE A 272 14.83 -3.41 -13.03
CA PHE A 272 15.29 -2.39 -12.10
C PHE A 272 16.51 -1.61 -12.60
N ALA A 273 17.47 -2.29 -13.23
CA ALA A 273 18.64 -1.64 -13.82
C ALA A 273 18.26 -0.65 -14.93
N ALA A 274 17.30 -1.02 -15.79
CA ALA A 274 16.81 -0.17 -16.88
C ALA A 274 15.92 0.99 -16.43
N ALA A 275 15.26 0.87 -15.27
CA ALA A 275 14.34 1.86 -14.74
C ALA A 275 15.00 3.21 -14.43
N ASP A 276 14.23 4.29 -14.60
CA ASP A 276 14.57 5.63 -14.10
C ASP A 276 14.38 5.74 -12.58
N MET A 277 14.81 6.85 -11.98
CA MET A 277 14.74 7.02 -10.52
C MET A 277 13.31 6.93 -9.96
N LYS A 278 12.31 7.44 -10.69
CA LYS A 278 10.91 7.41 -10.25
C LYS A 278 10.39 5.98 -10.24
N THR A 279 10.67 5.24 -11.30
CA THR A 279 10.27 3.84 -11.48
C THR A 279 10.97 2.94 -10.47
N ARG A 280 12.25 3.19 -10.14
CA ARG A 280 12.97 2.46 -9.08
C ARG A 280 12.31 2.63 -7.71
N ARG A 281 11.94 3.86 -7.34
CA ARG A 281 11.19 4.11 -6.09
C ARG A 281 9.87 3.34 -6.06
N GLN A 282 9.14 3.29 -7.18
CA GLN A 282 7.93 2.48 -7.30
C GLN A 282 8.20 0.98 -7.10
N LEU A 283 9.25 0.45 -7.73
CA LEU A 283 9.63 -0.96 -7.57
C LEU A 283 10.12 -1.27 -6.14
N ASN A 284 10.83 -0.35 -5.49
CA ASN A 284 11.23 -0.47 -4.09
C ASN A 284 10.02 -0.49 -3.16
N ARG A 285 9.04 0.40 -3.38
CA ARG A 285 7.75 0.35 -2.65
C ARG A 285 7.06 -0.99 -2.88
N TRP A 286 6.92 -1.42 -4.13
CA TRP A 286 6.26 -2.69 -4.44
C TRP A 286 6.93 -3.87 -3.72
N LEU A 287 8.27 -3.92 -3.72
CA LEU A 287 9.03 -4.95 -3.01
C LEU A 287 8.73 -4.94 -1.51
N TYR A 288 8.69 -3.76 -0.90
CA TYR A 288 8.31 -3.57 0.51
C TYR A 288 6.87 -4.02 0.78
N THR A 289 5.92 -3.66 -0.09
CA THR A 289 4.51 -4.06 0.00
C THR A 289 4.34 -5.58 -0.04
N GLU A 290 5.06 -6.26 -0.94
CA GLU A 290 5.04 -7.73 -1.01
C GLU A 290 5.62 -8.37 0.25
N LEU A 291 6.68 -7.79 0.81
CA LEU A 291 7.26 -8.27 2.06
C LEU A 291 6.29 -8.10 3.24
N GLN A 292 5.60 -6.95 3.33
CA GLN A 292 4.58 -6.71 4.34
C GLN A 292 3.37 -7.65 4.19
N LEU A 293 2.92 -7.93 2.97
CA LEU A 293 1.88 -8.93 2.74
C LEU A 293 2.28 -10.32 3.22
N ARG A 294 3.54 -10.73 3.02
CA ARG A 294 4.07 -12.01 3.55
C ARG A 294 4.09 -12.05 5.07
N ARG A 295 4.23 -10.90 5.74
CA ARG A 295 4.16 -10.78 7.20
C ARG A 295 2.72 -10.86 7.71
N ILE A 296 1.80 -10.14 7.07
CA ILE A 296 0.44 -9.95 7.55
C ILE A 296 -0.44 -11.15 7.22
N ARG A 297 -0.36 -11.71 6.00
CA ARG A 297 -1.29 -12.75 5.54
C ARG A 297 -1.29 -14.03 6.41
N PRO A 298 -0.14 -14.54 6.90
CA PRO A 298 -0.11 -15.70 7.79
C PRO A 298 -0.76 -15.49 9.16
N THR A 299 -1.02 -14.24 9.57
CA THR A 299 -1.73 -13.96 10.83
C THR A 299 -3.23 -14.20 10.72
N LEU A 300 -3.76 -14.36 9.50
CA LEU A 300 -5.16 -14.71 9.28
C LEU A 300 -5.43 -16.11 9.85
N SER A 301 -6.31 -16.16 10.84
CA SER A 301 -6.82 -17.38 11.45
C SER A 301 -7.47 -18.30 10.41
N ALA A 302 -7.35 -19.62 10.63
CA ALA A 302 -7.93 -20.62 9.72
C ALA A 302 -9.46 -20.51 9.63
N ASP A 303 -10.13 -20.07 10.71
CA ASP A 303 -11.57 -19.81 10.77
C ASP A 303 -11.95 -18.41 10.25
N GLY A 304 -10.96 -17.57 9.91
CA GLY A 304 -11.16 -16.24 9.33
C GLY A 304 -11.74 -15.19 10.29
N ARG A 305 -11.86 -15.50 11.59
CA ARG A 305 -12.53 -14.63 12.56
C ARG A 305 -11.82 -13.30 12.79
N ASN A 306 -10.48 -13.30 12.74
CA ASN A 306 -9.68 -12.08 12.82
C ASN A 306 -9.52 -11.37 11.45
N GLY A 307 -10.23 -11.80 10.40
CA GLY A 307 -10.03 -11.25 9.06
C GLY A 307 -10.33 -9.74 8.95
N LEU A 308 -11.26 -9.20 9.76
CA LEU A 308 -11.50 -7.76 9.80
C LEU A 308 -10.29 -6.96 10.34
N GLU A 309 -9.62 -7.48 11.38
CA GLU A 309 -8.41 -6.88 11.96
C GLU A 309 -7.22 -6.96 10.99
N VAL A 310 -7.08 -8.12 10.31
CA VAL A 310 -6.05 -8.32 9.28
C VAL A 310 -6.26 -7.35 8.12
N ALA A 311 -7.50 -7.21 7.63
CA ALA A 311 -7.81 -6.27 6.55
C ALA A 311 -7.56 -4.81 6.96
N ALA A 312 -7.89 -4.43 8.20
CA ALA A 312 -7.57 -3.10 8.72
C ALA A 312 -6.06 -2.86 8.80
N THR A 313 -5.28 -3.89 9.14
CA THR A 313 -3.81 -3.82 9.14
C THR A 313 -3.25 -3.61 7.73
N ILE A 314 -3.80 -4.30 6.73
CA ILE A 314 -3.43 -4.11 5.31
C ILE A 314 -3.72 -2.66 4.88
N ASP A 315 -4.93 -2.15 5.09
CA ASP A 315 -5.26 -0.77 4.68
C ASP A 315 -4.40 0.30 5.38
N ARG A 316 -3.97 0.04 6.62
CA ARG A 316 -3.11 0.96 7.36
C ARG A 316 -1.68 0.99 6.85
N GLU A 317 -1.10 -0.18 6.58
CA GLU A 317 0.34 -0.31 6.32
C GLU A 317 0.68 -0.32 4.82
N ILE A 318 -0.24 -0.85 4.01
CA ILE A 318 -0.12 -1.04 2.56
C ILE A 318 -1.45 -0.69 1.86
N PRO A 319 -1.90 0.57 1.93
CA PRO A 319 -3.19 1.01 1.38
C PRO A 319 -3.36 0.70 -0.12
N GLU A 320 -2.26 0.61 -0.89
CA GLU A 320 -2.27 0.17 -2.28
C GLU A 320 -2.72 -1.29 -2.51
N ARG A 321 -2.88 -2.08 -1.43
CA ARG A 321 -3.42 -3.44 -1.43
C ARG A 321 -4.85 -3.51 -0.90
N HIS A 322 -5.60 -2.41 -0.98
CA HIS A 322 -7.00 -2.34 -0.54
C HIS A 322 -7.87 -3.48 -1.10
N ALA A 323 -7.72 -3.85 -2.38
CA ALA A 323 -8.47 -4.96 -2.98
C ALA A 323 -8.27 -6.29 -2.22
N VAL A 324 -7.04 -6.55 -1.74
CA VAL A 324 -6.73 -7.74 -0.92
C VAL A 324 -7.39 -7.63 0.46
N ALA A 325 -7.40 -6.44 1.06
CA ALA A 325 -8.10 -6.19 2.31
C ALA A 325 -9.61 -6.45 2.17
N GLU A 326 -10.22 -6.01 1.07
CA GLU A 326 -11.64 -6.23 0.75
C GLU A 326 -11.98 -7.71 0.58
N GLU A 327 -11.15 -8.48 -0.14
CA GLU A 327 -11.33 -9.93 -0.27
C GLU A 327 -11.30 -10.65 1.10
N ILE A 328 -10.40 -10.22 1.99
CA ILE A 328 -10.29 -10.77 3.34
C ILE A 328 -11.52 -10.38 4.18
N ARG A 329 -12.00 -9.14 4.08
CA ARG A 329 -13.24 -8.70 4.76
C ARG A 329 -14.43 -9.53 4.31
N ASP A 330 -14.62 -9.69 3.02
CA ASP A 330 -15.74 -10.46 2.48
C ASP A 330 -15.67 -11.93 2.90
N ARG A 331 -14.47 -12.50 3.06
CA ARG A 331 -14.31 -13.84 3.63
C ARG A 331 -14.66 -13.87 5.12
N ALA A 332 -14.20 -12.90 5.90
CA ALA A 332 -14.46 -12.81 7.34
C ALA A 332 -15.96 -12.65 7.63
N LEU A 333 -16.65 -11.77 6.91
CA LEU A 333 -18.09 -11.55 7.06
C LEU A 333 -18.90 -12.81 6.70
N ARG A 334 -18.50 -13.55 5.66
CA ARG A 334 -19.10 -14.84 5.31
C ARG A 334 -18.87 -15.90 6.37
N ALA A 335 -17.66 -15.99 6.93
CA ALA A 335 -17.35 -16.92 8.01
C ALA A 335 -18.17 -16.62 9.27
N LEU A 336 -18.30 -15.34 9.65
CA LEU A 336 -19.14 -14.91 10.77
C LEU A 336 -20.62 -15.24 10.53
N ALA A 337 -21.12 -14.96 9.32
CA ALA A 337 -22.50 -15.28 8.92
C ALA A 337 -22.78 -16.79 8.96
N ALA A 338 -21.81 -17.65 8.61
CA ALA A 338 -21.95 -19.10 8.71
C ALA A 338 -22.08 -19.58 10.16
N THR A 339 -21.56 -18.82 11.13
CA THR A 339 -21.64 -19.12 12.58
C THR A 339 -22.75 -18.36 13.30
N VAL A 340 -23.75 -17.86 12.57
CA VAL A 340 -24.81 -16.97 13.10
C VAL A 340 -25.55 -17.54 14.32
N GLU A 341 -25.65 -18.87 14.42
CA GLU A 341 -26.25 -19.58 15.55
C GLU A 341 -25.56 -19.27 16.89
N THR A 342 -24.25 -19.07 16.86
CA THR A 342 -23.45 -18.82 18.07
C THR A 342 -23.31 -17.34 18.41
N LEU A 343 -23.88 -16.44 17.59
CA LEU A 343 -23.73 -15.01 17.75
C LEU A 343 -24.78 -14.44 18.72
N SER A 344 -24.33 -13.57 19.63
CA SER A 344 -25.22 -12.73 20.44
C SER A 344 -25.96 -11.69 19.58
N ARG A 345 -27.05 -11.14 20.11
CA ARG A 345 -27.83 -10.06 19.45
C ARG A 345 -26.92 -8.91 19.01
N THR A 346 -26.03 -8.44 19.90
CA THR A 346 -25.10 -7.35 19.59
C THR A 346 -24.16 -7.69 18.44
N GLN A 347 -23.63 -8.92 18.41
CA GLN A 347 -22.74 -9.37 17.33
C GLN A 347 -23.46 -9.48 15.99
N VAL A 348 -24.71 -9.98 15.97
CA VAL A 348 -25.52 -10.06 14.74
C VAL A 348 -25.88 -8.67 14.22
N LEU A 349 -26.22 -7.74 15.11
CA LEU A 349 -26.49 -6.35 14.74
C LEU A 349 -25.26 -5.67 14.16
N GLU A 350 -24.08 -5.88 14.76
CA GLU A 350 -22.83 -5.35 14.22
C GLU A 350 -22.50 -6.00 12.87
N LEU A 351 -22.67 -7.33 12.73
CA LEU A 351 -22.48 -8.03 11.45
C LEU A 351 -23.41 -7.48 10.34
N ALA A 352 -24.70 -7.30 10.66
CA ALA A 352 -25.67 -6.69 9.74
C ALA A 352 -25.28 -5.25 9.39
N LYS A 353 -24.80 -4.46 10.35
CA LYS A 353 -24.29 -3.10 10.11
C LYS A 353 -23.06 -3.12 9.18
N GLN A 354 -22.12 -4.05 9.37
CA GLN A 354 -20.97 -4.20 8.47
C GLN A 354 -21.39 -4.52 7.04
N TYR A 355 -22.39 -5.39 6.84
CA TYR A 355 -22.97 -5.64 5.52
C TYR A 355 -23.62 -4.39 4.91
N ARG A 356 -24.37 -3.61 5.69
CA ARG A 356 -25.00 -2.36 5.21
C ARG A 356 -23.99 -1.29 4.83
N LEU A 357 -22.93 -1.11 5.62
CA LEU A 357 -21.83 -0.18 5.31
C LEU A 357 -21.17 -0.51 3.96
N ARG A 358 -21.28 -1.76 3.51
CA ARG A 358 -20.77 -2.25 2.22
C ARG A 358 -21.84 -2.30 1.12
N ASN A 359 -23.01 -1.67 1.34
CA ASN A 359 -24.17 -1.69 0.44
C ASN A 359 -24.75 -3.09 0.16
N GLN A 360 -24.56 -4.05 1.09
CA GLN A 360 -25.06 -5.42 0.98
C GLN A 360 -26.33 -5.61 1.83
N GLU A 361 -27.38 -4.83 1.56
CA GLU A 361 -28.64 -4.83 2.33
C GLU A 361 -29.30 -6.22 2.42
N ARG A 362 -29.26 -6.99 1.33
CA ARG A 362 -29.80 -8.35 1.31
C ARG A 362 -29.05 -9.27 2.27
N ALA A 363 -27.72 -9.25 2.25
CA ALA A 363 -26.91 -10.08 3.15
C ALA A 363 -27.13 -9.69 4.63
N ALA A 364 -27.30 -8.40 4.92
CA ALA A 364 -27.67 -7.93 6.24
C ALA A 364 -29.03 -8.47 6.70
N ALA A 365 -30.04 -8.46 5.82
CA ALA A 365 -31.36 -9.02 6.10
C ALA A 365 -31.30 -10.55 6.28
N ASP A 366 -30.59 -11.26 5.40
CA ASP A 366 -30.46 -12.73 5.44
C ASP A 366 -29.83 -13.21 6.76
N VAL A 367 -28.81 -12.49 7.27
CA VAL A 367 -28.18 -12.78 8.57
C VAL A 367 -29.16 -12.57 9.74
N LEU A 368 -29.89 -11.45 9.74
CA LEU A 368 -30.88 -11.16 10.77
C LEU A 368 -32.03 -12.18 10.74
N GLU A 369 -32.53 -12.53 9.57
CA GLU A 369 -33.56 -13.54 9.38
C GLU A 369 -33.09 -14.91 9.86
N SER A 370 -31.89 -15.34 9.47
CA SER A 370 -31.33 -16.63 9.91
C SER A 370 -31.21 -16.70 11.43
N TRP A 371 -30.75 -15.61 12.07
CA TRP A 371 -30.65 -15.53 13.52
C TRP A 371 -32.02 -15.60 14.22
N LEU A 372 -33.01 -14.84 13.73
CA LEU A 372 -34.36 -14.84 14.30
C LEU A 372 -35.07 -16.18 14.10
N GLN A 373 -34.86 -16.85 12.97
CA GLN A 373 -35.38 -18.20 12.74
C GLN A 373 -34.79 -19.22 13.72
N LEU A 374 -33.50 -19.14 14.00
CA LEU A 374 -32.85 -20.01 15.00
C LEU A 374 -33.40 -19.75 16.40
N ARG A 375 -33.59 -18.47 16.78
CA ARG A 375 -34.23 -18.12 18.05
C ARG A 375 -35.67 -18.60 18.16
N LYS A 376 -36.45 -18.54 17.06
CA LYS A 376 -37.80 -19.14 17.02
C LYS A 376 -37.75 -20.63 17.35
N LYS A 377 -36.80 -21.37 16.76
CA LYS A 377 -36.65 -22.82 16.96
C LYS A 377 -36.22 -23.19 18.38
N SER A 378 -35.47 -22.32 19.06
CA SER A 378 -34.99 -22.55 20.42
C SER A 378 -35.94 -22.02 21.50
N LEU A 379 -37.04 -21.37 21.12
CA LEU A 379 -37.99 -20.79 22.06
C LEU A 379 -38.82 -21.89 22.72
N ASP A 380 -38.95 -21.84 24.04
CA ASP A 380 -39.85 -22.73 24.78
C ASP A 380 -41.31 -22.37 24.42
N PRO A 381 -42.19 -23.34 24.10
CA PRO A 381 -43.60 -23.08 23.84
C PRO A 381 -44.30 -22.28 24.93
N ASP A 382 -43.85 -22.37 26.19
CA ASP A 382 -44.42 -21.65 27.33
C ASP A 382 -43.82 -20.24 27.55
N ASP A 383 -42.71 -19.90 26.87
CA ASP A 383 -42.01 -18.61 27.02
C ASP A 383 -42.69 -17.46 26.25
N THR A 384 -43.77 -16.96 26.84
CA THR A 384 -44.56 -15.83 26.33
C THR A 384 -43.72 -14.55 26.18
N GLU A 385 -42.81 -14.28 27.12
CA GLU A 385 -41.96 -13.09 27.08
C GLU A 385 -40.97 -13.17 25.91
N GLY A 386 -40.32 -14.32 25.74
CA GLY A 386 -39.43 -14.60 24.62
C GLY A 386 -40.13 -14.50 23.27
N LEU A 387 -41.39 -14.96 23.17
CA LEU A 387 -42.21 -14.81 21.96
C LEU A 387 -42.47 -13.34 21.61
N ILE A 388 -42.85 -12.53 22.61
CA ILE A 388 -43.12 -11.10 22.42
C ILE A 388 -41.84 -10.38 21.98
N ASN A 389 -40.71 -10.66 22.66
CA ASN A 389 -39.41 -10.10 22.30
C ASN A 389 -38.99 -10.49 20.87
N LEU A 390 -39.23 -11.74 20.46
CA LEU A 390 -38.95 -12.21 19.12
C LEU A 390 -39.82 -11.50 18.07
N SER A 391 -41.12 -11.34 18.33
CA SER A 391 -42.04 -10.56 17.49
C SER A 391 -41.54 -9.12 17.31
N ASP A 392 -41.14 -8.46 18.40
CA ASP A 392 -40.60 -7.11 18.36
C ASP A 392 -39.30 -7.04 17.53
N ASP A 393 -38.41 -8.02 17.67
CA ASP A 393 -37.19 -8.11 16.85
C ASP A 393 -37.53 -8.26 15.34
N TYR A 394 -38.51 -9.09 14.94
CA TYR A 394 -38.96 -9.18 13.54
C TYR A 394 -39.46 -7.83 13.00
N ARG A 395 -40.24 -7.11 13.82
CA ARG A 395 -40.78 -5.79 13.45
C ARG A 395 -39.69 -4.73 13.37
N GLN A 396 -38.77 -4.70 14.32
CA GLN A 396 -37.76 -3.65 14.42
C GLN A 396 -36.59 -3.88 13.45
N LEU A 397 -36.08 -5.10 13.38
CA LEU A 397 -34.84 -5.43 12.67
C LEU A 397 -35.05 -5.73 11.19
N LEU A 398 -36.13 -6.45 10.86
CA LEU A 398 -36.46 -6.83 9.48
C LEU A 398 -37.59 -6.00 8.85
N LYS A 399 -38.26 -5.13 9.64
CA LYS A 399 -39.45 -4.39 9.20
C LYS A 399 -40.59 -5.29 8.73
N ARG A 400 -40.65 -6.52 9.25
CA ARG A 400 -41.65 -7.55 8.90
C ARG A 400 -42.76 -7.60 9.94
N ALA A 401 -43.62 -6.57 9.93
CA ALA A 401 -44.79 -6.51 10.80
C ALA A 401 -45.74 -7.70 10.59
N ASP A 402 -45.85 -8.18 9.34
CA ASP A 402 -46.62 -9.36 8.97
C ASP A 402 -46.18 -10.63 9.69
N LEU A 403 -44.86 -10.87 9.77
CA LEU A 403 -44.31 -12.03 10.48
C LEU A 403 -44.37 -11.85 11.99
N ALA A 404 -44.13 -10.64 12.49
CA ALA A 404 -44.24 -10.31 13.91
C ALA A 404 -45.66 -10.60 14.44
N ASP A 405 -46.69 -10.13 13.73
CA ASP A 405 -48.08 -10.34 14.14
C ASP A 405 -48.50 -11.80 14.00
N ARG A 406 -48.03 -12.50 12.96
CA ARG A 406 -48.28 -13.94 12.81
C ARG A 406 -47.73 -14.73 13.99
N LEU A 407 -46.53 -14.40 14.49
CA LEU A 407 -45.94 -15.06 15.66
C LEU A 407 -46.81 -14.90 16.91
N LEU A 408 -47.36 -13.71 17.14
CA LEU A 408 -48.24 -13.45 18.28
C LEU A 408 -49.59 -14.17 18.14
N LEU A 409 -50.13 -14.24 16.92
CA LEU A 409 -51.36 -15.00 16.64
C LEU A 409 -51.16 -16.51 16.83
N GLU A 410 -50.03 -17.06 16.36
CA GLU A 410 -49.62 -18.45 16.59
C GLU A 410 -49.51 -18.73 18.11
N GLY A 411 -48.78 -17.88 18.85
CA GLY A 411 -48.64 -18.05 20.30
C GLY A 411 -49.94 -17.90 21.09
N TRP A 412 -50.86 -17.01 20.67
CA TRP A 412 -52.19 -16.94 21.28
C TRP A 412 -53.02 -18.21 21.04
N ALA A 413 -52.91 -18.81 19.86
CA ALA A 413 -53.61 -20.05 19.56
C ALA A 413 -53.14 -21.21 20.45
N GLU A 414 -51.84 -21.22 20.78
CA GLU A 414 -51.24 -22.20 21.71
C GLU A 414 -51.58 -21.85 23.17
N GLN A 415 -51.59 -20.57 23.54
CA GLN A 415 -51.87 -20.09 24.90
C GLN A 415 -52.99 -19.02 24.95
N PRO A 416 -54.28 -19.39 24.84
CA PRO A 416 -55.40 -18.43 24.73
C PRO A 416 -55.71 -17.61 25.99
N LYS A 417 -54.86 -17.67 27.02
CA LYS A 417 -55.02 -16.95 28.30
C LYS A 417 -53.80 -16.07 28.63
N ALA A 418 -52.80 -16.03 27.74
CA ALA A 418 -51.60 -15.23 27.92
C ALA A 418 -51.93 -13.73 27.75
N ARG A 419 -52.14 -13.03 28.87
CA ARG A 419 -52.55 -11.61 28.89
C ARG A 419 -51.56 -10.72 28.14
N ASP A 420 -50.27 -10.99 28.25
CA ASP A 420 -49.23 -10.18 27.62
C ASP A 420 -49.31 -10.25 26.08
N ILE A 421 -49.66 -11.42 25.52
CA ILE A 421 -49.90 -11.57 24.07
C ILE A 421 -51.15 -10.80 23.66
N GLN A 422 -52.22 -10.88 24.45
CA GLN A 422 -53.47 -10.14 24.20
C GLN A 422 -53.23 -8.63 24.17
N GLU A 423 -52.53 -8.11 25.16
CA GLU A 423 -52.17 -6.70 25.25
C GLU A 423 -51.32 -6.28 24.05
N ARG A 424 -50.32 -7.08 23.67
CA ARG A 424 -49.47 -6.78 22.51
C ARG A 424 -50.22 -6.82 21.18
N LEU A 425 -51.08 -7.81 20.94
CA LEU A 425 -51.93 -7.87 19.75
C LEU A 425 -52.86 -6.65 19.66
N THR A 426 -53.41 -6.23 20.79
CA THR A 426 -54.25 -5.03 20.88
C THR A 426 -53.45 -3.76 20.53
N GLN A 427 -52.23 -3.63 21.05
CA GLN A 427 -51.32 -2.52 20.70
C GLN A 427 -50.96 -2.52 19.20
N ASN A 428 -50.87 -3.69 18.58
CA ASN A 428 -50.58 -3.84 17.14
C ASN A 428 -51.83 -3.63 16.26
N GLY A 429 -52.97 -3.23 16.84
CA GLY A 429 -54.20 -2.94 16.08
C GLY A 429 -55.03 -4.18 15.76
N TYR A 430 -54.94 -5.25 16.55
CA TYR A 430 -55.87 -6.38 16.48
C TYR A 430 -56.94 -6.28 17.57
N ARG A 431 -58.12 -6.84 17.30
CA ARG A 431 -59.21 -6.94 18.28
C ARG A 431 -59.71 -8.38 18.34
N LEU A 432 -60.05 -8.83 19.54
CA LEU A 432 -60.65 -10.14 19.77
C LEU A 432 -62.16 -10.02 19.67
N VAL A 433 -62.75 -10.63 18.64
CA VAL A 433 -64.21 -10.64 18.38
C VAL A 433 -64.64 -12.09 18.14
N ASP A 434 -65.66 -12.56 18.85
CA ASP A 434 -66.14 -13.95 18.77
C ASP A 434 -65.02 -15.01 18.89
N SER A 435 -64.09 -14.77 19.82
CA SER A 435 -62.90 -15.62 20.05
C SER A 435 -61.92 -15.69 18.86
N GLN A 436 -62.04 -14.80 17.87
CA GLN A 436 -61.12 -14.68 16.74
C GLN A 436 -60.44 -13.31 16.74
N TRP A 437 -59.14 -13.30 16.48
CA TRP A 437 -58.40 -12.06 16.28
C TRP A 437 -58.62 -11.56 14.86
N ILE A 438 -59.04 -10.30 14.75
CA ILE A 438 -59.19 -9.60 13.47
C ILE A 438 -58.45 -8.28 13.52
N SER A 439 -57.90 -7.85 12.38
CA SER A 439 -57.23 -6.56 12.29
C SER A 439 -58.26 -5.43 12.48
N GLU A 440 -57.81 -4.27 12.96
CA GLU A 440 -58.67 -3.09 13.12
C GLU A 440 -59.26 -2.65 11.78
N LYS A 441 -58.52 -2.85 10.68
CA LYS A 441 -59.04 -2.62 9.32
C LYS A 441 -60.22 -3.55 9.02
N ASP A 442 -60.09 -4.84 9.30
CA ASP A 442 -61.16 -5.82 9.05
C ASP A 442 -62.34 -5.58 9.99
N PHE A 443 -62.09 -5.24 11.26
CA PHE A 443 -63.13 -4.86 12.20
C PHE A 443 -63.92 -3.64 11.70
N ASN A 444 -63.25 -2.58 11.28
CA ASN A 444 -63.89 -1.36 10.75
C ASN A 444 -64.68 -1.61 9.45
N SER A 445 -64.37 -2.68 8.72
CA SER A 445 -65.14 -3.09 7.53
C SER A 445 -66.42 -3.85 7.88
N ARG A 446 -66.54 -4.39 9.11
CA ARG A 446 -67.76 -5.04 9.59
C ARG A 446 -68.82 -4.00 9.96
N PRO A 447 -70.12 -4.36 9.93
CA PRO A 447 -71.20 -3.46 10.35
C PRO A 447 -70.95 -2.86 11.74
N GLU A 448 -70.52 -3.67 12.70
CA GLU A 448 -70.25 -3.25 14.07
C GLU A 448 -69.11 -2.22 14.18
N GLY A 449 -67.96 -2.49 13.54
CA GLY A 449 -66.82 -1.58 13.56
C GLY A 449 -67.06 -0.30 12.76
N ARG A 450 -67.81 -0.36 11.65
CA ARG A 450 -68.26 0.85 10.92
C ARG A 450 -69.08 1.77 11.82
N LEU A 451 -70.01 1.22 12.60
CA LEU A 451 -70.82 2.00 13.53
C LEU A 451 -69.98 2.57 14.67
N GLU A 452 -69.04 1.80 15.24
CA GLU A 452 -68.14 2.29 16.30
C GLU A 452 -67.20 3.40 15.81
N LYS A 453 -66.64 3.24 14.60
CA LYS A 453 -65.82 4.27 13.94
C LYS A 453 -66.61 5.56 13.74
N ALA A 454 -67.82 5.45 13.20
CA ALA A 454 -68.68 6.61 12.98
C ALA A 454 -69.07 7.30 14.31
N ILE A 455 -69.27 6.57 15.41
CA ILE A 455 -69.48 7.19 16.73
C ILE A 455 -68.26 8.01 17.17
N ARG A 456 -67.04 7.51 16.95
CA ARG A 456 -65.79 8.19 17.33
C ARG A 456 -65.50 9.41 16.46
N GLU A 457 -65.77 9.32 15.16
CA GLU A 457 -65.60 10.41 14.19
C GLU A 457 -66.75 11.43 14.24
N GLY A 458 -67.75 11.20 15.10
CA GLY A 458 -68.91 12.05 15.23
C GLY A 458 -69.79 12.03 13.99
N LEU A 459 -69.81 10.94 13.21
CA LEU A 459 -70.65 10.73 12.02
C LEU A 459 -71.87 9.88 12.35
N VAL A 460 -72.91 9.95 11.51
CA VAL A 460 -74.12 9.12 11.68
C VAL A 460 -74.27 8.18 10.50
N GLU A 461 -74.38 6.87 10.79
CA GLU A 461 -74.44 5.83 9.77
C GLU A 461 -75.73 5.00 9.89
N PRO A 462 -76.27 4.48 8.77
CA PRO A 462 -77.37 3.52 8.80
C PRO A 462 -77.02 2.28 9.62
N GLY A 463 -77.91 1.93 10.55
CA GLY A 463 -77.75 0.86 11.54
C GLY A 463 -77.50 1.36 12.97
N MET A 464 -77.13 2.64 13.18
CA MET A 464 -76.92 3.17 14.54
C MET A 464 -78.20 3.19 15.37
N THR A 465 -78.10 2.92 16.67
CA THR A 465 -79.20 3.11 17.62
C THR A 465 -79.31 4.58 18.04
N ALA A 466 -80.47 4.97 18.59
CA ALA A 466 -80.67 6.32 19.13
C ALA A 466 -79.59 6.73 20.16
N ILE A 467 -79.11 5.78 20.96
CA ILE A 467 -78.03 6.02 21.94
C ILE A 467 -76.70 6.25 21.23
N GLN A 468 -76.40 5.47 20.21
CA GLN A 468 -75.16 5.61 19.42
C GLN A 468 -75.11 6.95 18.68
N VAL A 469 -76.22 7.40 18.09
CA VAL A 469 -76.30 8.72 17.44
C VAL A 469 -76.09 9.86 18.45
N ARG A 470 -76.64 9.75 19.67
CA ARG A 470 -76.38 10.76 20.72
C ARG A 470 -74.95 10.75 21.20
N ARG A 471 -74.31 9.59 21.30
CA ARG A 471 -72.87 9.50 21.62
C ARG A 471 -72.00 10.11 20.53
N SER A 472 -72.42 9.97 19.27
CA SER A 472 -71.72 10.53 18.11
C SER A 472 -71.90 12.05 17.96
N ARG A 473 -73.15 12.54 17.95
CA ARG A 473 -73.52 13.91 17.57
C ARG A 473 -74.05 14.78 18.72
N GLY A 474 -74.21 14.23 19.92
CA GLY A 474 -74.88 14.91 21.03
C GLY A 474 -76.40 14.92 20.91
N GLN A 475 -77.06 15.80 21.67
CA GLN A 475 -78.52 15.91 21.68
C GLN A 475 -79.01 16.64 20.41
N PRO A 476 -80.07 16.14 19.75
CA PRO A 476 -80.65 16.83 18.59
C PRO A 476 -81.41 18.09 19.01
N GLN A 477 -81.42 19.12 18.15
CA GLN A 477 -82.17 20.35 18.40
C GLN A 477 -83.69 20.16 18.28
N SER A 478 -84.14 19.21 17.47
CA SER A 478 -85.56 18.82 17.43
C SER A 478 -85.74 17.34 17.11
N GLN A 479 -86.82 16.76 17.65
CA GLN A 479 -87.21 15.37 17.44
C GLN A 479 -88.69 15.35 17.02
N ALA A 480 -88.99 14.72 15.90
CA ALA A 480 -90.35 14.50 15.41
C ALA A 480 -90.62 12.99 15.38
N ARG A 481 -91.71 12.54 16.01
CA ARG A 481 -92.07 11.13 16.10
C ARG A 481 -93.44 10.89 15.47
N SER A 482 -93.54 9.84 14.67
CA SER A 482 -94.78 9.37 14.05
C SER A 482 -94.94 7.86 14.23
N ILE A 483 -96.18 7.41 14.40
CA ILE A 483 -96.53 6.00 14.60
C ILE A 483 -97.55 5.64 13.54
N THR A 484 -97.26 4.67 12.69
CA THR A 484 -98.17 4.25 11.60
C THR A 484 -98.05 2.74 11.39
N ALA A 485 -99.19 2.03 11.37
CA ALA A 485 -99.27 0.60 11.05
C ALA A 485 -98.25 -0.31 11.81
N GLY A 486 -98.06 -0.08 13.11
CA GLY A 486 -97.15 -0.87 13.94
C GLY A 486 -95.65 -0.53 13.82
N GLN A 487 -95.29 0.44 12.97
CA GLN A 487 -93.94 0.97 12.84
C GLN A 487 -93.83 2.34 13.53
N ILE A 488 -92.75 2.55 14.27
CA ILE A 488 -92.41 3.86 14.85
C ILE A 488 -91.31 4.47 13.98
N THR A 489 -91.54 5.68 13.48
CA THR A 489 -90.53 6.45 12.75
C THR A 489 -90.23 7.74 13.51
N GLU A 490 -88.95 8.01 13.75
CA GLU A 490 -88.49 9.19 14.47
C GLU A 490 -87.45 9.92 13.63
N VAL A 491 -87.59 11.24 13.48
CA VAL A 491 -86.66 12.07 12.71
C VAL A 491 -86.02 13.07 13.66
N TRP A 492 -84.70 13.03 13.76
CA TRP A 492 -83.90 13.95 14.55
C TRP A 492 -83.25 14.97 13.64
N THR A 493 -83.33 16.25 13.99
CA THR A 493 -82.69 17.33 13.25
C THR A 493 -81.49 17.83 14.02
N TYR A 494 -80.33 17.82 13.36
CA TYR A 494 -79.11 18.45 13.85
C TYR A 494 -78.78 19.68 13.00
N LYS A 495 -78.65 20.85 13.63
CA LYS A 495 -78.25 22.11 12.96
C LYS A 495 -76.83 22.50 13.35
N PHE A 496 -76.05 22.95 12.38
CA PHE A 496 -74.66 23.35 12.56
C PHE A 496 -74.51 24.88 12.45
N ALA A 497 -73.38 25.40 12.96
CA ALA A 497 -73.10 26.83 12.99
C ALA A 497 -72.95 27.47 11.60
N ASP A 498 -72.63 26.67 10.58
CA ASP A 498 -72.53 27.07 9.17
C ASP A 498 -73.89 27.08 8.44
N SER A 499 -75.00 26.99 9.18
CA SER A 499 -76.37 26.89 8.66
C SER A 499 -76.69 25.59 7.90
N SER A 500 -75.79 24.60 7.88
CA SER A 500 -76.11 23.26 7.40
C SER A 500 -76.98 22.50 8.41
N GLN A 501 -77.75 21.52 7.92
CA GLN A 501 -78.55 20.64 8.77
C GLN A 501 -78.49 19.20 8.27
N ILE A 502 -78.46 18.25 9.21
CA ILE A 502 -78.66 16.82 8.91
C ILE A 502 -79.95 16.34 9.56
N LEU A 503 -80.66 15.48 8.84
CA LEU A 503 -81.86 14.80 9.29
C LEU A 503 -81.55 13.32 9.43
N VAL A 504 -81.64 12.80 10.65
CA VAL A 504 -81.40 11.39 10.94
C VAL A 504 -82.76 10.71 11.13
N ARG A 505 -83.09 9.75 10.27
CA ARG A 505 -84.35 9.00 10.35
C ARG A 505 -84.12 7.64 11.01
N PHE A 506 -84.80 7.43 12.12
CA PHE A 506 -84.88 6.18 12.84
C PHE A 506 -86.18 5.44 12.53
N VAL A 507 -86.11 4.11 12.50
CA VAL A 507 -87.28 3.24 12.39
C VAL A 507 -87.19 2.11 13.43
N LYS A 508 -88.31 1.82 14.09
CA LYS A 508 -88.54 0.58 14.85
C LYS A 508 -89.64 -0.21 14.18
N ARG A 509 -89.30 -1.40 13.65
CA ARG A 509 -90.27 -2.33 13.08
C ARG A 509 -90.87 -3.23 14.17
N PRO A 510 -92.06 -3.83 13.95
CA PRO A 510 -92.63 -4.81 14.86
C PRO A 510 -91.63 -5.92 15.18
N GLY A 511 -91.43 -6.24 16.46
CA GLY A 511 -90.49 -7.27 16.93
C GLY A 511 -89.05 -6.80 17.19
N GLN A 512 -88.69 -5.57 16.82
CA GLN A 512 -87.38 -5.01 17.19
C GLN A 512 -87.42 -4.38 18.58
N ALA A 513 -86.36 -4.57 19.37
CA ALA A 513 -86.25 -3.96 20.70
C ALA A 513 -85.96 -2.44 20.62
N GLU A 514 -85.12 -2.03 19.66
CA GLU A 514 -84.63 -0.66 19.52
C GLU A 514 -84.94 -0.03 18.15
N MET A 515 -84.94 1.30 18.11
CA MET A 515 -84.97 2.10 16.88
C MET A 515 -83.58 2.19 16.28
N THR A 516 -83.45 1.97 14.97
CA THR A 516 -82.17 2.09 14.25
C THR A 516 -82.27 3.12 13.13
N VAL A 517 -81.16 3.80 12.84
CA VAL A 517 -81.05 4.72 11.71
C VAL A 517 -81.21 3.94 10.42
N VAL A 518 -82.15 4.38 9.59
CA VAL A 518 -82.36 3.82 8.25
C VAL A 518 -81.90 4.77 7.15
N ASP A 519 -81.74 6.05 7.45
CA ASP A 519 -81.42 7.09 6.47
C ASP A 519 -80.87 8.35 7.16
N VAL A 520 -79.95 9.04 6.48
CA VAL A 520 -79.34 10.30 6.93
C VAL A 520 -79.34 11.27 5.75
N LEU A 521 -80.12 12.35 5.84
CA LEU A 521 -80.29 13.32 4.76
C LEU A 521 -79.56 14.63 5.11
N GLY A 522 -78.78 15.16 4.17
CA GLY A 522 -78.09 16.45 4.30
C GLY A 522 -76.60 16.36 4.66
N GLU A 523 -76.06 15.18 4.93
CA GLU A 523 -74.63 14.97 5.15
C GLU A 523 -73.94 14.84 3.79
N LYS A 524 -73.28 15.91 3.32
CA LYS A 524 -72.38 15.79 2.17
C LYS A 524 -71.20 14.91 2.60
N ASN A 525 -71.11 13.70 2.04
CA ASN A 525 -69.90 12.90 2.11
C ASN A 525 -68.72 13.78 1.64
N PRO A 526 -67.64 13.95 2.42
CA PRO A 526 -66.40 14.45 1.85
C PRO A 526 -65.97 13.43 0.79
N GLU A 527 -65.88 13.86 -0.48
CA GLU A 527 -65.23 13.05 -1.51
C GLU A 527 -63.84 12.63 -1.02
N PRO A 528 -63.41 11.38 -1.24
CA PRO A 528 -62.04 11.00 -0.96
C PRO A 528 -61.13 11.81 -1.90
N GLY A 529 -60.35 12.71 -1.31
CA GLY A 529 -59.30 13.44 -2.02
C GLY A 529 -58.38 12.47 -2.76
N ARG A 530 -58.12 12.76 -4.02
CA ARG A 530 -57.06 12.14 -4.82
C ARG A 530 -55.68 12.48 -4.28
#